data_AF-A0A524LX41-F1
#
_entry.id   AF-A0A524LX41-F1
#
_cell.length_a   1.000
_cell.length_b   1.000
_cell.length_c   1.000
_cell.angle_alpha   90.00
_cell.angle_beta   90.00
_cell.angle_gamma   90.00
#
_symmetry.space_group_name_H-M   'P 1'
#
loop_
_entity.id
_entity.type
_entity.pdbx_description
1 polymer ?
#
loop_
_entity_poly.entity_id
_entity_poly.type
_entity_poly.pdbx_seq_one_letter_code
_entity_poly.pdbx_strand_id
1 'polypeptide(L)' 'MSSEKLLFGTAGVPRSTKASSSTAGIERVRELGLDCMELEFVQGVRMSEKGAGNVLETAGRENIALSVHAPYYINLNSPE' A
#
# COMPACT_ATOMS: atom_id res chain seq x y z
N MET A 1 -29.40 6.07 -4.32
CA MET A 1 -28.06 6.03 -3.70
C MET A 1 -27.34 4.85 -4.33
N SER A 2 -26.28 5.07 -5.10
CA SER A 2 -25.44 3.95 -5.55
C SER A 2 -24.87 3.29 -4.31
N SER A 3 -24.96 1.97 -4.20
CA SER A 3 -24.28 1.24 -3.12
C SER A 3 -22.80 1.62 -3.14
N GLU A 4 -22.27 2.08 -2.01
CA GLU A 4 -20.83 2.23 -1.83
C GLU A 4 -20.16 0.89 -2.19
N LYS A 5 -19.16 0.94 -3.09
CA LYS A 5 -18.46 -0.25 -3.55
C LYS A 5 -17.52 -0.72 -2.44
N LEU A 6 -17.68 -1.96 -1.98
CA LEU A 6 -16.73 -2.58 -1.06
C LEU A 6 -15.41 -2.84 -1.78
N LEU A 7 -14.30 -2.51 -1.13
CA LEU A 7 -12.95 -2.76 -1.64
C LEU A 7 -12.31 -3.88 -0.82
N PHE A 8 -11.79 -4.89 -1.49
CA PHE A 8 -11.07 -6.00 -0.86
C PHE A 8 -9.60 -5.95 -1.26
N GLY A 9 -8.71 -6.21 -0.30
CA GLY A 9 -7.29 -5.98 -0.49
C GLY A 9 -6.41 -6.65 0.55
N THR A 10 -5.11 -6.59 0.33
CA THR A 10 -4.11 -7.14 1.26
C THR A 10 -3.54 -6.06 2.16
N ALA A 11 -3.24 -6.42 3.40
CA ALA A 11 -2.27 -5.70 4.21
C ALA A 11 -0.86 -6.05 3.70
N GLY A 12 -0.17 -5.06 3.14
CA GLY A 12 1.16 -5.24 2.57
C GLY A 12 1.19 -5.88 1.19
N VAL A 13 2.42 -6.11 0.73
CA VAL A 13 2.74 -6.72 -0.56
C VAL A 13 2.39 -8.21 -0.51
N PRO A 14 1.55 -8.75 -1.42
CA PRO A 14 1.21 -10.16 -1.45
C PRO A 14 2.45 -11.05 -1.51
N ARG A 15 2.45 -12.17 -0.76
CA ARG A 15 3.55 -13.16 -0.76
C ARG A 15 3.84 -13.79 -2.13
N SER A 16 2.89 -13.69 -3.07
CA SER A 16 3.05 -14.19 -4.44
C SER A 16 3.71 -13.18 -5.38
N THR A 17 4.04 -11.97 -4.91
CA THR A 17 4.72 -10.94 -5.68
C THR A 17 6.18 -11.34 -5.93
N LYS A 18 6.64 -11.25 -7.18
CA LYS A 18 8.00 -11.67 -7.57
C LYS A 18 9.10 -10.71 -7.11
N ALA A 19 8.79 -9.42 -7.06
CA ALA A 19 9.71 -8.37 -6.62
C ALA A 19 9.24 -7.78 -5.28
N SER A 20 10.19 -7.53 -4.38
CA SER A 20 9.89 -6.90 -3.09
C SER A 20 9.83 -5.38 -3.26
N SER A 21 8.73 -4.87 -3.80
CA SER A 21 8.44 -3.44 -3.88
C SER A 21 6.94 -3.15 -3.78
N SER A 22 6.59 -1.96 -3.32
CA SER A 22 5.21 -1.50 -3.27
C SER A 22 4.56 -1.45 -4.66
N THR A 23 5.30 -1.01 -5.69
CA THR A 23 4.78 -0.98 -7.07
C THR A 23 4.46 -2.37 -7.60
N ALA A 24 5.36 -3.33 -7.39
CA ALA A 24 5.12 -4.73 -7.78
C ALA A 24 3.97 -5.34 -6.99
N GLY A 25 3.81 -4.96 -5.72
CA GLY A 25 2.66 -5.36 -4.90
C GLY A 25 1.34 -4.87 -5.47
N ILE A 26 1.27 -3.60 -5.89
CA ILE A 26 0.07 -3.01 -6.52
C ILE A 26 -0.32 -3.77 -7.79
N GLU A 27 0.65 -4.00 -8.68
CA GLU A 27 0.45 -4.77 -9.91
C GLU A 27 -0.06 -6.18 -9.58
N ARG A 28 0.54 -6.82 -8.56
CA ARG A 28 0.13 -8.15 -8.14
C ARG A 28 -1.28 -8.19 -7.55
N VAL A 29 -1.67 -7.20 -6.75
CA VAL A 29 -3.04 -7.05 -6.20
C VAL A 29 -4.05 -6.95 -7.34
N ARG A 30 -3.72 -6.18 -8.38
CA ARG A 30 -4.58 -6.09 -9.57
C ARG A 30 -4.68 -7.41 -10.33
N GLU A 31 -3.57 -8.11 -10.54
CA GLU A 31 -3.56 -9.45 -11.16
C GLU A 31 -4.40 -10.47 -10.37
N LEU A 32 -4.49 -10.32 -9.05
CA LEU A 32 -5.30 -11.16 -8.16
C LEU A 32 -6.80 -10.81 -8.17
N GLY A 33 -7.20 -9.73 -8.87
CA GLY A 33 -8.60 -9.28 -8.93
C GLY A 33 -9.08 -8.56 -7.67
N LEU A 34 -8.15 -7.99 -6.89
CA LEU A 34 -8.44 -7.20 -5.69
C LEU A 34 -8.53 -5.71 -6.03
N ASP A 35 -9.09 -4.93 -5.09
CA ASP A 35 -9.41 -3.51 -5.28
C ASP A 35 -8.49 -2.56 -4.51
N CYS A 36 -7.86 -3.02 -3.42
CA CYS A 36 -7.04 -2.15 -2.57
C CYS A 36 -5.79 -2.84 -2.00
N MET A 37 -4.86 -2.05 -1.48
CA MET A 37 -3.68 -2.53 -0.78
C MET A 37 -3.26 -1.53 0.31
N GLU A 38 -2.90 -2.02 1.49
CA GLU A 38 -2.31 -1.19 2.54
C GLU A 38 -0.78 -1.20 2.45
N LEU A 39 -0.15 -0.03 2.50
CA LEU A 39 1.30 0.11 2.60
C LEU A 39 1.75 0.01 4.05
N GLU A 40 2.74 -0.85 4.29
CA GLU A 40 3.22 -1.16 5.62
C GLU A 40 4.55 -0.48 5.95
N PHE A 41 4.52 0.56 6.79
CA PHE A 41 5.73 1.30 7.19
C PHE A 41 6.40 0.78 8.47
N VAL A 42 6.02 -0.41 8.97
CA VAL A 42 6.58 -1.19 10.11
C VAL A 42 7.60 -0.46 11.01
N GLN A 43 8.85 -0.27 10.57
CA GLN A 43 9.95 0.33 11.34
C GLN A 43 10.15 1.84 11.10
N GLY A 44 9.62 2.40 10.03
CA GLY A 44 9.75 3.79 9.65
C GLY A 44 9.37 4.04 8.19
N VAL A 45 9.04 5.29 7.87
CA VAL A 45 8.76 5.71 6.49
C VAL A 45 10.08 5.94 5.76
N ARG A 46 10.58 4.89 5.09
CA ARG A 46 11.84 4.93 4.29
C ARG A 46 11.62 5.14 2.79
N MET A 47 10.44 5.63 2.42
CA MET A 47 10.08 5.91 1.03
C MET A 47 10.53 7.33 0.67
N SER A 48 11.27 7.46 -0.43
CA SER A 48 11.61 8.78 -0.99
C SER A 48 10.39 9.39 -1.71
N GLU A 49 10.38 10.71 -1.88
CA GLU A 49 9.34 11.40 -2.66
C GLU A 49 9.19 10.83 -4.08
N LYS A 50 10.32 10.55 -4.75
CA LYS A 50 10.33 9.88 -6.05
C LYS A 50 9.67 8.50 -5.98
N GLY A 51 9.97 7.73 -4.92
CA GLY A 51 9.33 6.43 -4.69
C GLY A 51 7.82 6.56 -4.49
N ALA A 52 7.38 7.56 -3.72
CA ALA A 52 5.96 7.85 -3.51
C ALA A 52 5.26 8.25 -4.81
N GLY A 53 5.93 9.03 -5.67
CA GLY A 53 5.44 9.37 -7.01
C GLY A 53 5.20 8.13 -7.88
N ASN A 54 6.17 7.21 -7.92
CA ASN A 54 6.03 5.95 -8.66
C ASN A 54 4.87 5.08 -8.12
N VAL A 55 4.67 5.07 -6.80
CA VAL A 55 3.57 4.35 -6.15
C VAL A 55 2.22 4.95 -6.55
N LEU A 56 2.09 6.29 -6.52
CA LEU A 56 0.87 6.99 -6.93
C LEU A 56 0.53 6.71 -8.40
N GLU A 57 1.52 6.82 -9.29
CA GLU A 57 1.34 6.54 -10.72
C GLU A 57 0.88 5.10 -10.95
N THR A 58 1.53 4.14 -10.29
CA THR A 58 1.19 2.71 -10.42
C THR A 58 -0.20 2.42 -9.88
N ALA A 59 -0.56 2.96 -8.72
CA ALA A 59 -1.90 2.79 -8.14
C ALA A 59 -3.01 3.36 -9.03
N GLY A 60 -2.78 4.54 -9.61
CA GLY A 60 -3.71 5.14 -10.57
C GLY A 60 -3.86 4.31 -11.84
N ARG A 61 -2.74 3.83 -12.40
CA ARG A 61 -2.72 2.99 -13.60
C ARG A 61 -3.45 1.65 -13.39
N GLU A 62 -3.26 1.01 -12.25
CA GLU A 62 -3.89 -0.27 -11.92
C GLU A 62 -5.28 -0.13 -11.27
N ASN A 63 -5.71 1.10 -10.99
CA ASN A 63 -6.94 1.45 -10.29
C ASN A 63 -7.07 0.70 -8.94
N ILE A 64 -6.02 0.79 -8.12
CA ILE A 64 -5.94 0.21 -6.78
C ILE A 64 -6.00 1.33 -5.74
N ALA A 65 -6.94 1.24 -4.82
CA ALA A 65 -6.99 2.15 -3.68
C ALA A 65 -5.88 1.81 -2.68
N LEU A 66 -5.21 2.83 -2.16
CA LEU A 66 -4.15 2.65 -1.18
C LEU A 66 -4.55 3.22 0.19
N SER A 67 -4.25 2.46 1.24
CA SER A 67 -4.15 2.95 2.60
C SER A 67 -2.70 2.85 3.09
N VAL A 68 -2.43 3.45 4.24
CA VAL A 68 -1.13 3.33 4.90
C VAL A 68 -1.36 3.03 6.37
N HIS A 69 -0.55 2.15 6.95
CA HIS A 69 -0.44 2.07 8.41
C HIS A 69 0.83 2.78 8.87
N ALA A 70 0.71 3.50 9.99
CA ALA A 70 1.85 4.16 10.62
C ALA A 70 2.87 3.14 11.16
N PRO A 71 4.17 3.48 11.21
CA PRO A 71 5.18 2.59 11.78
C PRO A 71 4.86 2.22 13.23
N TYR A 72 4.81 0.93 13.55
CA TYR A 72 4.61 0.43 14.92
C TYR A 72 5.74 0.85 15.86
N TYR A 73 6.91 1.17 15.30
CA TYR A 73 8.10 1.54 16.07
C TYR A 73 8.07 2.98 16.60
N ILE A 74 7.11 3.81 16.18
CA ILE A 74 6.99 5.22 16.61
C ILE A 74 5.96 5.32 17.74
N ASN A 75 6.41 5.69 18.94
CA ASN A 75 5.55 5.98 20.07
C ASN A 75 5.40 7.50 20.25
N LEU A 76 4.28 8.05 19.80
CA LEU A 76 3.98 9.50 19.96
C LEU A 76 3.65 9.90 21.41
N ASN A 77 3.53 8.93 22.32
CA ASN A 77 3.32 9.14 23.75
C ASN A 77 4.62 8.89 24.55
N SER A 78 5.79 8.87 23.89
CA SER A 78 7.06 8.83 24.62
C SER A 78 7.29 10.18 25.32
N PRO A 79 7.76 10.18 26.58
CA PRO A 79 8.17 11.41 27.26
C PRO A 79 9.50 11.98 26.75
N GLU A 80 10.25 11.22 25.96
CA GLU A 80 11.47 11.62 25.25
C GLU A 80 11.19 12.08 23.81
#